data_AF-A0A024T9N2-F1
#
_entry.id   AF-A0A024T9N2-F1
#
_cell.length_a   1.000
_cell.length_b   1.000
_cell.length_c   1.000
_cell.angle_alpha   90.00
_cell.angle_beta   90.00
_cell.angle_gamma   90.00
#
_symmetry.space_group_name_H-M   'P 1'
#
loop_
_entity.id
_entity.type
_entity.pdbx_description
1 polymer ?
#
loop_
_entity_poly.entity_id
_entity_poly.type
_entity_poly.pdbx_seq_one_letter_code
_entity_poly.pdbx_strand_id
1 'polypeptide(L)'
;MLSGNDVGDTSPVSKAAFRQQNKWLLELVENATLAANATIIDYSDNYCWNDSCGVIDDLGRPVMKDNDHMTRTFTHKYLGSGSAELHHFYS
;
A
#
# COMPACT_ATOMS: atom_id res chain seq x y z
N MET A 1 -21.70 -16.69 -3.88
CA MET A 1 -20.34 -17.14 -4.27
C MET A 1 -19.96 -16.32 -5.49
N LEU A 2 -18.86 -15.57 -5.44
CA LEU A 2 -18.36 -14.83 -6.61
C LEU A 2 -17.85 -15.87 -7.64
N SER A 3 -18.35 -15.84 -8.87
CA SER A 3 -17.86 -16.69 -9.96
C SER A 3 -16.50 -16.20 -10.44
N GLY A 4 -15.60 -17.12 -10.78
CA GLY A 4 -14.16 -16.92 -10.96
C GLY A 4 -13.67 -15.95 -12.04
N ASN A 5 -14.56 -15.18 -12.67
CA ASN A 5 -14.22 -14.12 -13.63
C ASN A 5 -14.45 -12.70 -13.06
N ASP A 6 -15.08 -12.58 -11.88
CA ASP A 6 -15.33 -11.29 -11.19
C ASP A 6 -14.33 -11.02 -10.06
N VAL A 7 -13.31 -11.88 -9.91
CA VAL A 7 -12.21 -11.64 -8.99
C VAL A 7 -11.21 -10.71 -9.66
N GLY A 8 -10.97 -9.54 -9.05
CA GLY A 8 -9.94 -8.61 -9.51
C GLY A 8 -8.56 -9.26 -9.47
N ASP A 9 -7.60 -8.70 -10.21
CA ASP A 9 -6.22 -9.18 -10.22
C ASP A 9 -5.65 -9.23 -8.79
N THR A 10 -5.30 -10.43 -8.34
CA THR A 10 -4.73 -10.67 -7.00
C THR A 10 -3.21 -10.72 -7.01
N SER A 11 -2.58 -10.43 -8.15
CA SER A 11 -1.12 -10.42 -8.28
C SER A 11 -0.53 -9.26 -7.47
N PRO A 12 0.58 -9.46 -6.76
CA PRO A 12 1.29 -8.38 -6.11
C PRO A 12 1.72 -7.29 -7.11
N VAL A 13 1.72 -6.05 -6.65
CA VAL A 13 2.13 -4.87 -7.43
C VAL A 13 3.58 -4.52 -7.07
N SER A 14 4.41 -4.22 -8.07
CA SER A 14 5.76 -3.69 -7.83
C SER A 14 5.68 -2.22 -7.38
N LYS A 15 6.30 -1.90 -6.23
CA LYS A 15 6.39 -0.51 -5.74
C LYS A 15 7.15 0.36 -6.73
N ALA A 16 8.29 -0.11 -7.24
CA ALA A 16 9.11 0.61 -8.21
C ALA A 16 8.35 0.86 -9.52
N ALA A 17 7.65 -0.14 -10.04
CA ALA A 17 6.84 0.00 -11.25
C ALA A 17 5.70 1.02 -11.04
N PHE A 18 4.99 0.94 -9.91
CA PHE A 18 3.95 1.92 -9.55
C PHE A 18 4.52 3.33 -9.46
N ARG A 19 5.66 3.52 -8.80
CA ARG A 19 6.32 4.83 -8.68
C ARG A 19 6.77 5.36 -10.04
N GLN A 20 7.30 4.49 -10.91
CA GLN A 20 7.70 4.88 -12.25
C GLN A 20 6.51 5.28 -13.12
N GLN A 21 5.41 4.53 -13.07
CA GLN A 21 4.19 4.81 -13.82
C GLN A 21 3.53 6.12 -13.37
N ASN A 22 3.55 6.39 -12.06
CA ASN A 22 2.92 7.57 -11.45
C ASN A 22 3.92 8.68 -11.15
N LYS A 23 5.12 8.62 -11.71
CA LYS A 23 6.25 9.52 -11.40
C LYS A 23 5.86 11.00 -11.45
N TRP A 24 5.14 11.39 -12.50
CA TRP A 24 4.70 12.77 -12.70
C TRP A 24 3.86 13.30 -11.53
N LEU A 25 2.95 12.48 -10.99
CA LEU A 25 2.07 12.86 -9.89
C LEU A 25 2.83 12.87 -8.57
N LEU A 26 3.64 11.82 -8.33
CA LEU A 26 4.44 11.70 -7.12
C LEU A 26 5.43 12.87 -7.00
N GLU A 27 6.12 13.25 -8.07
CA GLU A 27 7.03 14.39 -8.07
C GLU A 27 6.32 15.72 -7.77
N LEU A 28 5.09 15.91 -8.25
CA LEU A 28 4.30 17.12 -7.92
C LEU A 28 3.97 17.18 -6.43
N VAL A 29 3.50 16.06 -5.86
CA VAL A 29 3.14 15.97 -4.44
C VAL A 29 4.39 16.14 -3.56
N GLU A 30 5.46 15.41 -3.85
CA GLU A 30 6.72 15.46 -3.09
C GLU A 30 7.32 16.87 -3.09
N ASN A 31 7.37 17.54 -4.25
CA ASN A 31 7.87 18.92 -4.34
C ASN A 31 6.98 19.92 -3.57
N ALA A 32 5.66 19.78 -3.64
CA ALA A 32 4.74 20.64 -2.90
C ALA A 32 4.87 20.44 -1.38
N THR A 33 5.02 19.19 -0.92
CA THR A 33 5.25 18.87 0.50
C THR A 33 6.55 19.49 0.99
N LEU A 34 7.64 19.38 0.22
CA LEU A 34 8.92 20.02 0.53
C LEU A 34 8.79 21.55 0.61
N ALA A 35 8.14 22.18 -0.37
CA ALA A 35 7.93 23.62 -0.40
C ALA A 35 7.09 24.14 0.79
N ALA A 36 6.20 23.31 1.31
CA ALA A 36 5.39 23.61 2.49
C ALA A 36 6.11 23.36 3.83
N ASN A 37 7.37 22.91 3.81
CA ASN A 37 8.09 22.43 4.99
C ASN A 37 7.30 21.36 5.78
N ALA A 38 6.62 20.49 5.04
CA ALA A 38 5.81 19.40 5.57
C ALA A 38 6.52 18.05 5.39
N THR A 39 6.01 17.03 6.06
CA THR A 39 6.52 15.66 5.98
C THR A 39 5.57 14.79 5.18
N ILE A 40 6.10 14.02 4.23
CA ILE A 40 5.36 12.94 3.57
C ILE A 40 5.55 11.64 4.37
N ILE A 41 4.46 10.94 4.64
CA ILE A 41 4.49 9.59 5.22
C ILE A 41 4.12 8.62 4.10
N ASP A 42 5.12 7.89 3.59
CA ASP A 42 4.90 6.86 2.56
C ASP A 42 4.64 5.50 3.23
N TYR A 43 3.37 5.20 3.49
CA TYR A 43 2.97 3.92 4.08
C TYR A 43 3.30 2.69 3.24
N SER A 44 3.68 2.84 1.97
CA SER A 44 4.13 1.69 1.18
C SER A 44 5.45 1.10 1.72
N ASP A 45 6.25 1.86 2.48
CA ASP A 45 7.43 1.34 3.18
C ASP A 45 7.08 0.40 4.33
N ASN A 46 5.91 0.57 4.94
CA ASN A 46 5.41 -0.31 6.00
C ASN A 46 4.74 -1.57 5.45
N TYR A 47 4.19 -1.48 4.24
CA TYR A 47 3.34 -2.52 3.69
C TYR A 47 4.07 -3.43 2.69
N CYS A 48 4.91 -2.87 1.83
CA CYS A 48 5.55 -3.62 0.76
C CYS A 48 6.85 -4.25 1.24
N TRP A 49 7.12 -5.49 0.83
CA TRP A 49 8.36 -6.21 1.14
C TRP A 49 9.14 -6.51 -0.13
N ASN A 50 10.42 -6.14 -0.17
CA ASN A 50 11.32 -6.39 -1.29
C ASN A 50 10.71 -6.00 -2.66
N ASP A 51 10.22 -4.76 -2.76
CA ASP A 51 9.51 -4.19 -3.93
C ASP A 51 8.11 -4.78 -4.22
N SER A 52 7.66 -5.79 -3.49
CA SER A 52 6.36 -6.45 -3.70
C SER A 52 5.32 -5.94 -2.71
N CYS A 53 4.25 -5.33 -3.22
CA CYS A 53 3.09 -4.91 -2.45
C CYS A 53 1.94 -5.90 -2.70
N GLY A 54 1.48 -6.57 -1.65
CA GLY A 54 0.32 -7.45 -1.78
C GLY A 54 -0.95 -6.69 -2.18
N VAL A 55 -1.94 -7.40 -2.71
CA VAL A 55 -3.31 -6.87 -2.89
C VAL A 55 -4.34 -7.69 -2.10
N ILE A 56 -3.86 -8.76 -1.47
CA ILE A 56 -4.52 -9.60 -0.48
C ILE A 56 -3.63 -9.69 0.77
N ASP A 57 -4.25 -9.82 1.93
CA ASP A 57 -3.54 -10.02 3.20
C ASP A 57 -3.22 -11.50 3.49
N ASP A 58 -2.53 -11.76 4.59
CA ASP A 58 -2.10 -13.11 5.03
C ASP A 58 -3.28 -14.08 5.26
N LEU A 59 -4.51 -13.57 5.36
CA LEU A 59 -5.74 -14.37 5.52
C LEU A 59 -6.54 -14.47 4.21
N GLY A 60 -5.97 -14.05 3.09
CA GLY A 60 -6.59 -14.09 1.76
C GLY A 60 -7.67 -13.03 1.55
N ARG A 61 -7.69 -11.97 2.36
CA ARG A 61 -8.70 -10.91 2.25
C ARG A 61 -8.17 -9.75 1.40
N PRO A 62 -9.00 -9.15 0.52
CA PRO A 62 -8.61 -7.98 -0.24
C PRO A 62 -8.17 -6.81 0.66
N VAL A 63 -7.08 -6.15 0.27
CA VAL A 63 -6.60 -4.92 0.91
C VAL A 63 -7.58 -3.77 0.68
N MET A 64 -8.15 -3.71 -0.53
CA MET A 64 -9.12 -2.73 -0.98
C MET A 64 -10.54 -3.27 -0.88
N LYS A 65 -11.50 -2.42 -0.47
CA LYS A 65 -12.93 -2.72 -0.50
C LYS A 65 -13.52 -2.49 -1.89
N ASP A 66 -13.07 -1.43 -2.56
CA ASP A 66 -13.43 -1.00 -3.90
C ASP A 66 -12.23 -0.25 -4.52
N ASN A 67 -12.42 0.45 -5.64
CA ASN A 67 -11.32 1.08 -6.37
C ASN A 67 -10.57 2.18 -5.59
N ASP A 68 -11.21 2.80 -4.59
CA ASP A 68 -10.69 4.00 -3.94
C ASP A 68 -10.58 3.86 -2.40
N HIS A 69 -11.17 2.81 -1.82
CA HIS A 69 -11.22 2.64 -0.37
C HIS A 69 -10.47 1.39 0.10
N MET A 70 -9.53 1.59 1.02
CA MET A 70 -8.92 0.49 1.78
C MET A 70 -9.91 -0.12 2.77
N THR A 71 -9.73 -1.41 3.07
CA THR A 71 -10.49 -2.06 4.13
C THR A 71 -10.06 -1.55 5.51
N ARG A 72 -11.01 -1.41 6.43
CA ARG A 72 -10.73 -1.00 7.82
C ARG A 72 -9.67 -1.87 8.48
N THR A 73 -9.73 -3.19 8.24
CA THR A 73 -8.80 -4.15 8.81
C THR A 73 -7.38 -3.90 8.33
N PHE A 74 -7.21 -3.61 7.03
CA PHE A 74 -5.92 -3.26 6.46
C PHE A 74 -5.38 -1.97 7.08
N THR A 75 -6.18 -0.90 7.06
CA THR A 75 -5.77 0.41 7.59
C THR A 75 -5.34 0.33 9.06
N HIS A 76 -6.06 -0.42 9.88
CA HIS A 76 -5.70 -0.59 11.29
C HIS A 76 -4.37 -1.34 11.49
N LYS A 77 -4.07 -2.34 10.65
CA LYS A 77 -2.86 -3.17 10.80
C LYS A 77 -1.61 -2.46 10.28
N TYR A 78 -1.72 -1.71 9.17
CA TYR A 78 -0.55 -1.20 8.45
C TYR A 78 -0.44 0.33 8.39
N LEU A 79 -1.52 1.07 8.64
CA LEU A 79 -1.58 2.53 8.45
C LEU A 79 -1.87 3.33 9.73
N GLY A 80 -1.99 2.65 10.88
CA GLY A 80 -2.22 3.30 12.17
C GLY A 80 -1.00 4.09 12.66
N SER A 81 -1.23 5.26 13.26
CA SER A 81 -0.19 6.08 13.88
C SER A 81 0.28 5.48 15.21
N GLY A 82 1.39 4.74 15.19
CA GLY A 82 2.05 4.26 16.40
C GLY A 82 3.20 3.32 16.09
N SER A 83 4.43 3.79 16.33
CA SER A 83 5.63 2.96 16.41
C SER A 83 5.41 1.77 17.37
N ALA A 84 5.13 0.60 16.83
CA ALA A 84 5.25 -0.67 17.55
C ALA A 84 5.69 -1.75 16.54
N GLU A 85 7.00 -1.96 16.50
CA GLU A 85 7.67 -3.21 16.12
C GLU A 85 7.12 -3.96 14.89
N LEU A 86 7.61 -3.61 13.70
CA LEU A 86 7.56 -4.48 12.52
C LEU A 86 8.90 -5.20 12.29
N HIS A 87 9.58 -5.61 13.36
CA HIS A 87 10.86 -6.35 13.31
C HIS A 87 10.73 -7.86 13.55
N HIS A 88 9.53 -8.45 13.39
CA HIS A 88 9.34 -9.88 13.66
C HIS A 88 8.38 -10.59 12.72
N PHE A 89 8.61 -10.56 11.40
CA PHE A 89 7.93 -11.53 10.52
C PHE A 89 8.83 -11.93 9.36
N TYR A 90 9.78 -12.83 9.65
CA TYR A 90 10.12 -14.04 8.88
C TYR A 90 11.29 -14.71 9.64
N SER A 91 10.95 -15.70 10.50
CA SER A 91 11.88 -16.75 10.93
C SER A 91 11.55 -18.03 10.19
#